data_AF-A0A1G4T9H4-F1
#
_entry.id   AF-A0A1G4T9H4-F1
#
_cell.length_a   1.000
_cell.length_b   1.000
_cell.length_c   1.000
_cell.angle_alpha   90.00
_cell.angle_beta   90.00
_cell.angle_gamma   90.00
#
_symmetry.space_group_name_H-M   'P 1'
#
loop_
_entity.id
_entity.type
_entity.pdbx_description
1 polymer ?
#
loop_
_entity_poly.entity_id
_entity_poly.type
_entity_poly.pdbx_seq_one_letter_code
_entity_poly.pdbx_strand_id
1 'polypeptide(L)'
;MKNLLAVLVCLFYGITAFAQAVLPQTPPPQSKSAQPLQAKPDTGKALLNPNQSPSFKDTTNTYKSYQSKSPADSLYRHLPDAKERQPLIIVNSKIITGLGHINPNDVTWLTVFKDKDVPANVANLSRFGIIMITLKKGVKIETNTFEDIKRRFGVSGNVRFAVDGYFVDDESTLISAQDINEINLTWKKNKDGSPDVTINIWMLAPEARKGPVAGRRPTDKPGEIYIRGSASK
;
A
#
# COMPACT_ATOMS: atom_id res chain seq x y z
N MET A 1 -7.45 37.42 35.06
CA MET A 1 -7.79 38.70 34.40
C MET A 1 -6.49 39.33 33.92
N LYS A 2 -6.38 39.62 32.60
CA LYS A 2 -5.75 40.81 31.97
C LYS A 2 -4.28 41.13 32.41
N ASN A 3 -3.24 41.21 31.58
CA ASN A 3 -2.99 41.59 30.18
C ASN A 3 -1.51 41.19 29.88
N LEU A 4 -1.14 40.62 28.74
CA LEU A 4 -0.88 41.21 27.42
C LEU A 4 0.32 42.20 27.34
N LEU A 5 1.30 41.81 26.49
CA LEU A 5 2.11 42.62 25.56
C LEU A 5 3.55 43.07 25.95
N ALA A 6 4.53 42.51 25.21
CA ALA A 6 5.73 43.15 24.62
C ALA A 6 6.69 42.01 24.16
N VAL A 7 6.76 41.57 22.90
CA VAL A 7 7.45 42.18 21.75
C VAL A 7 8.75 42.90 22.15
N LEU A 8 9.91 42.37 21.72
CA LEU A 8 10.86 43.03 20.81
C LEU A 8 12.32 42.51 20.98
N VAL A 9 12.87 41.99 19.87
CA VAL A 9 14.29 42.01 19.45
C VAL A 9 15.30 41.14 20.22
N CYS A 10 15.60 39.98 19.63
CA CYS A 10 16.90 39.31 19.80
C CYS A 10 17.94 39.98 18.90
N LEU A 11 19.02 40.39 19.55
CA LEU A 11 20.25 40.96 19.02
C LEU A 11 21.16 39.90 18.33
N PHE A 12 21.77 40.33 17.22
CA PHE A 12 23.18 40.18 16.83
C PHE A 12 23.77 38.86 16.29
N TYR A 13 24.86 39.07 15.55
CA TYR A 13 25.77 38.19 14.81
C TYR A 13 25.32 37.90 13.35
N GLY A 14 25.80 38.59 12.32
CA GLY A 14 27.14 39.14 12.12
C GLY A 14 28.05 38.06 11.54
N ILE A 15 27.77 37.62 10.31
CA ILE A 15 28.60 36.64 9.59
C ILE A 15 29.40 37.37 8.51
N THR A 16 30.71 37.28 8.68
CA THR A 16 31.81 37.73 7.84
C THR A 16 31.71 37.22 6.40
N ALA A 17 31.91 38.15 5.46
CA ALA A 17 32.10 37.86 4.04
C ALA A 17 33.46 37.18 3.80
N PHE A 18 33.44 35.97 3.23
CA PHE A 18 34.61 35.38 2.59
C PHE A 18 34.58 35.74 1.10
N ALA A 19 35.54 36.54 0.67
CA ALA A 19 35.85 36.75 -0.74
C ALA A 19 36.58 35.51 -1.28
N GLN A 20 36.00 34.84 -2.28
CA GLN A 20 36.70 33.82 -3.07
C GLN A 20 37.29 34.48 -4.31
N ALA A 21 38.61 34.41 -4.43
CA ALA A 21 39.34 34.79 -5.64
C ALA A 21 39.07 33.76 -6.74
N VAL A 22 38.49 34.22 -7.86
CA VAL A 22 38.25 33.42 -9.06
C VAL A 22 39.51 33.45 -9.92
N LEU A 23 40.18 32.30 -10.06
CA LEU A 23 41.24 32.10 -11.05
C LEU A 23 40.62 31.92 -12.45
N PRO A 24 41.25 32.44 -13.51
CA PRO A 24 40.73 32.36 -14.88
C PRO A 24 40.77 30.92 -15.39
N GLN A 25 39.59 30.35 -15.67
CA GLN A 25 39.46 29.07 -16.36
C GLN A 25 39.54 29.32 -17.88
N THR A 26 40.59 28.81 -18.52
CA THR A 26 40.69 28.72 -19.97
C THR A 26 39.70 27.65 -20.47
N PRO A 27 38.84 27.96 -21.45
CA PRO A 27 37.89 26.99 -21.98
C PRO A 27 38.60 25.89 -22.77
N PRO A 28 38.25 24.61 -22.58
CA PRO A 28 38.77 23.54 -23.43
C PRO A 28 38.24 23.67 -24.87
N PRO A 29 39.05 23.27 -25.87
CA PRO A 29 38.78 23.51 -27.28
C PRO A 29 37.51 22.80 -27.79
N GLN A 30 36.71 23.54 -28.56
CA GLN A 30 35.59 23.00 -29.33
C GLN A 30 36.11 22.04 -30.41
N SER A 31 35.75 20.77 -30.31
CA SER A 31 35.95 19.78 -31.37
C SER A 31 34.72 19.67 -32.26
N LYS A 32 35.00 19.45 -33.55
CA LYS A 32 34.15 19.62 -34.72
C LYS A 32 33.03 18.57 -34.81
N SER A 33 31.86 19.05 -35.20
CA SER A 33 30.90 18.45 -36.15
C SER A 33 31.22 17.02 -36.62
N ALA A 34 30.46 16.04 -36.12
CA ALA A 34 30.12 14.84 -36.87
C ALA A 34 28.61 14.83 -37.10
N GLN A 35 28.20 14.91 -38.37
CA GLN A 35 26.81 14.71 -38.79
C GLN A 35 26.40 13.22 -38.63
N PRO A 36 25.09 12.95 -38.47
CA PRO A 36 24.58 11.76 -37.80
C PRO A 36 24.44 10.54 -38.71
N LEU A 37 24.74 9.36 -38.16
CA LEU A 37 24.23 8.08 -38.64
C LEU A 37 22.72 8.03 -38.42
N GLN A 38 21.96 8.09 -39.52
CA GLN A 38 20.53 7.80 -39.52
C GLN A 38 20.30 6.31 -39.23
N ALA A 39 19.69 6.01 -38.08
CA ALA A 39 18.98 4.76 -37.85
C ALA A 39 17.55 5.10 -37.36
N LYS A 40 16.58 4.55 -38.09
CA LYS A 40 15.13 4.72 -37.97
C LYS A 40 14.61 4.11 -36.64
N PRO A 41 13.49 4.61 -36.06
CA PRO A 41 13.15 4.38 -34.67
C PRO A 41 12.52 3.01 -34.48
N ASP A 42 12.88 2.32 -33.39
CA ASP A 42 12.08 1.24 -32.86
C ASP A 42 11.62 1.57 -31.44
N THR A 43 10.34 1.32 -31.23
CA THR A 43 9.51 1.90 -30.19
C THR A 43 9.32 0.85 -29.11
N GLY A 44 9.58 1.17 -27.85
CA GLY A 44 9.12 0.31 -26.75
C GLY A 44 10.06 0.21 -25.55
N LYS A 45 10.32 1.33 -24.87
CA LYS A 45 10.64 1.30 -23.44
C LYS A 45 9.77 2.32 -22.74
N ALA A 46 8.71 1.85 -22.10
CA ALA A 46 7.93 2.62 -21.15
C ALA A 46 8.85 2.95 -19.96
N LEU A 47 9.29 4.21 -19.91
CA LEU A 47 9.90 4.80 -18.73
C LEU A 47 8.80 4.94 -17.68
N LEU A 48 8.96 4.25 -16.54
CA LEU A 48 8.10 4.44 -15.37
C LEU A 48 8.20 5.91 -14.92
N ASN A 49 7.07 6.61 -14.93
CA ASN A 49 6.97 7.99 -14.50
C ASN A 49 6.71 8.05 -12.99
N PRO A 50 7.64 8.58 -12.16
CA PRO A 50 7.48 8.67 -10.71
C PRO A 50 6.46 9.73 -10.25
N ASN A 51 5.84 10.49 -11.16
CA ASN A 51 4.82 11.50 -10.84
C ASN A 51 3.37 11.04 -11.10
N GLN A 52 3.15 9.74 -11.31
CA GLN A 52 1.79 9.23 -11.51
C GLN A 52 1.08 9.09 -10.16
N SER A 53 0.20 10.06 -9.87
CA SER A 53 -0.76 9.95 -8.77
C SER A 53 -1.60 8.67 -8.92
N PRO A 54 -1.96 7.99 -7.81
CA PRO A 54 -2.76 6.78 -7.87
C PRO A 54 -4.05 7.04 -8.67
N SER A 55 -4.32 6.15 -9.63
CA SER A 55 -5.48 6.23 -10.51
C SER A 55 -6.77 6.21 -9.68
N PHE A 56 -7.46 7.34 -9.61
CA PHE A 56 -8.76 7.46 -8.95
C PHE A 56 -9.85 7.00 -9.92
N LYS A 57 -10.39 5.80 -9.68
CA LYS A 57 -11.60 5.31 -10.35
C LYS A 57 -12.79 5.40 -9.41
N ASP A 58 -13.61 6.42 -9.62
CA ASP A 58 -14.95 6.48 -9.04
C ASP A 58 -15.82 5.41 -9.70
N THR A 59 -16.00 4.28 -9.00
CA THR A 59 -16.86 3.20 -9.45
C THR A 59 -18.08 3.18 -8.55
N THR A 60 -19.11 3.91 -8.96
CA THR A 60 -20.47 3.84 -8.42
C THR A 60 -21.16 2.52 -8.80
N ASN A 61 -20.55 1.39 -8.46
CA ASN A 61 -21.20 0.09 -8.56
C ASN A 61 -21.84 -0.25 -7.21
N THR A 62 -23.15 -0.39 -7.21
CA THR A 62 -23.97 -0.74 -6.04
C THR A 62 -23.65 -2.17 -5.63
N TYR A 63 -22.72 -2.35 -4.68
CA TYR A 63 -22.42 -3.67 -4.13
C TYR A 63 -23.62 -4.18 -3.32
N LYS A 64 -24.27 -5.23 -3.82
CA LYS A 64 -25.22 -6.02 -3.02
C LYS A 64 -24.49 -6.49 -1.77
N SER A 65 -25.02 -6.16 -0.60
CA SER A 65 -24.43 -6.53 0.69
C SER A 65 -24.10 -8.02 0.72
N TYR A 66 -22.82 -8.36 0.86
CA TYR A 66 -22.40 -9.74 1.03
C TYR A 66 -22.85 -10.20 2.43
N GLN A 67 -23.91 -11.02 2.47
CA GLN A 67 -24.28 -11.76 3.67
C GLN A 67 -23.42 -13.03 3.69
N SER A 68 -22.58 -13.18 4.71
CA SER A 68 -21.73 -14.35 4.90
C SER A 68 -22.57 -15.63 4.86
N LYS A 69 -22.15 -16.62 4.05
CA LYS A 69 -22.83 -17.92 3.93
C LYS A 69 -22.40 -18.93 4.99
N SER A 70 -21.45 -18.62 5.88
CA SER A 70 -20.91 -19.57 6.87
C SER A 70 -20.48 -18.89 8.18
N PRO A 71 -20.68 -19.50 9.37
CA PRO A 71 -20.18 -18.97 10.64
C PRO A 71 -18.65 -18.74 10.65
N ALA A 72 -17.88 -19.57 9.94
CA ALA A 72 -16.43 -19.41 9.81
C ALA A 72 -16.03 -18.22 8.89
N ASP A 73 -16.90 -17.83 7.96
CA ASP A 73 -16.74 -16.59 7.18
C ASP A 73 -17.09 -15.34 8.00
N SER A 74 -17.71 -15.49 9.19
CA SER A 74 -18.02 -14.34 10.05
C SER A 74 -16.78 -13.67 10.64
N LEU A 75 -15.71 -14.43 10.89
CA LEU A 75 -14.45 -13.88 11.40
C LEU A 75 -13.77 -13.02 10.33
N TYR A 76 -13.73 -13.53 9.11
CA TYR A 76 -13.04 -12.90 7.99
C TYR A 76 -13.99 -12.05 7.17
N ARG A 77 -14.58 -11.02 7.78
CA ARG A 77 -15.50 -10.11 7.06
C ARG A 77 -14.75 -9.49 5.88
N HIS A 78 -15.24 -9.70 4.66
CA HIS A 78 -14.54 -9.28 3.45
C HIS A 78 -15.49 -8.76 2.36
N LEU A 79 -14.93 -8.02 1.41
CA LEU A 79 -15.57 -7.56 0.18
C LEU A 79 -15.63 -8.69 -0.87
N PRO A 80 -16.53 -8.63 -1.87
CA PRO A 80 -16.70 -9.70 -2.86
C PRO A 80 -15.43 -10.09 -3.63
N ASP A 81 -14.52 -9.13 -3.86
CA ASP A 81 -13.30 -9.34 -4.65
C ASP A 81 -12.03 -9.42 -3.81
N ALA A 82 -12.16 -9.73 -2.51
CA ALA A 82 -11.03 -9.82 -1.59
C ALA A 82 -9.90 -10.72 -2.11
N LYS A 83 -8.68 -10.43 -1.63
CA LYS A 83 -7.51 -11.21 -2.03
C LYS A 83 -7.65 -12.67 -1.65
N GLU A 84 -7.00 -13.55 -2.40
CA GLU A 84 -6.99 -14.99 -2.17
C GLU A 84 -5.57 -15.53 -2.24
N ARG A 85 -5.28 -16.53 -1.40
CA ARG A 85 -4.02 -17.31 -1.45
C ARG A 85 -2.75 -16.46 -1.31
N GLN A 86 -2.86 -15.30 -0.68
CA GLN A 86 -1.75 -14.40 -0.43
C GLN A 86 -1.72 -14.04 1.06
N PRO A 87 -0.60 -14.30 1.78
CA PRO A 87 -0.51 -13.96 3.19
C PRO A 87 -0.57 -12.44 3.37
N LEU A 88 -1.00 -12.00 4.56
CA LEU A 88 -0.78 -10.61 4.97
C LEU A 88 0.64 -10.46 5.49
N ILE A 89 1.28 -9.33 5.22
CA ILE A 89 2.64 -9.07 5.69
C ILE A 89 2.60 -7.88 6.63
N ILE A 90 3.15 -8.08 7.83
CA ILE A 90 3.14 -7.09 8.90
C ILE A 90 4.56 -6.88 9.39
N VAL A 91 5.03 -5.64 9.37
CA VAL A 91 6.33 -5.25 9.93
C VAL A 91 6.16 -4.61 11.30
N ASN A 92 7.06 -4.95 12.23
CA ASN A 92 7.15 -4.39 13.57
C ASN A 92 5.78 -4.40 14.30
N SER A 93 5.04 -5.50 14.09
CA SER A 93 3.73 -5.80 14.71
C SER A 93 2.57 -4.85 14.39
N LYS A 94 2.76 -3.81 13.56
CA LYS A 94 1.72 -2.81 13.31
C LYS A 94 1.67 -2.23 11.90
N ILE A 95 2.64 -2.52 11.02
CA ILE A 95 2.70 -1.91 9.69
C ILE A 95 2.32 -2.96 8.65
N ILE A 96 1.14 -2.85 8.05
CA ILE A 96 0.78 -3.67 6.89
C ILE A 96 1.57 -3.16 5.68
N THR A 97 2.22 -4.08 4.97
CA THR A 97 3.21 -3.72 3.97
C THR A 97 3.35 -4.77 2.87
N GLY A 98 4.02 -4.42 1.78
CA GLY A 98 4.57 -5.36 0.80
C GLY A 98 6.03 -5.74 1.12
N LEU A 99 6.60 -6.69 0.39
CA LEU A 99 8.03 -7.06 0.52
C LEU A 99 8.96 -6.24 -0.37
N GLY A 100 8.42 -5.54 -1.38
CA GLY A 100 9.21 -5.02 -2.51
C GLY A 100 10.33 -4.03 -2.13
N HIS A 101 10.13 -3.28 -1.05
CA HIS A 101 11.06 -2.23 -0.59
C HIS A 101 11.79 -2.61 0.71
N ILE A 102 11.57 -3.83 1.24
CA ILE A 102 12.25 -4.30 2.45
C ILE A 102 13.60 -4.90 2.07
N ASN A 103 14.68 -4.28 2.54
CA ASN A 103 16.03 -4.84 2.41
C ASN A 103 16.16 -6.09 3.32
N PRO A 104 16.47 -7.28 2.77
CA PRO A 104 16.60 -8.49 3.57
C PRO A 104 17.67 -8.41 4.67
N ASN A 105 18.73 -7.61 4.46
CA ASN A 105 19.79 -7.43 5.45
C ASN A 105 19.32 -6.64 6.69
N ASP A 106 18.18 -5.97 6.60
CA ASP A 106 17.60 -5.19 7.69
C ASP A 106 16.59 -6.00 8.53
N VAL A 107 16.30 -7.24 8.14
CA VAL A 107 15.44 -8.15 8.88
C VAL A 107 16.20 -8.74 10.07
N THR A 108 15.61 -8.63 11.27
CA THR A 108 16.11 -9.26 12.50
C THR A 108 15.42 -10.58 12.77
N TRP A 109 14.11 -10.64 12.52
CA TRP A 109 13.30 -11.80 12.82
C TRP A 109 12.13 -11.92 11.84
N LEU A 110 11.70 -13.15 11.57
CA LEU A 110 10.53 -13.47 10.75
C LEU A 110 9.74 -14.59 11.40
N THR A 111 8.43 -14.46 11.45
CA THR A 111 7.51 -15.49 11.93
C THR A 111 6.36 -15.66 10.95
N VAL A 112 5.99 -16.91 10.67
CA VAL A 112 4.89 -17.25 9.79
C VAL A 112 3.77 -17.87 10.61
N PHE A 113 2.61 -17.23 10.60
CA PHE A 113 1.40 -17.73 11.22
C PHE A 113 0.48 -18.31 10.15
N LYS A 114 0.20 -19.62 10.23
CA LYS A 114 -0.70 -20.30 9.28
C LYS A 114 -2.11 -20.50 9.83
N ASP A 115 -2.26 -20.55 11.15
CA ASP A 115 -3.49 -20.92 11.85
C ASP A 115 -3.74 -20.02 13.09
N LYS A 116 -4.55 -20.50 14.03
CA LYS A 116 -5.13 -19.84 15.22
C LYS A 116 -4.17 -19.15 16.22
N ASP A 117 -2.85 -19.25 16.07
CA ASP A 117 -1.89 -18.62 16.98
C ASP A 117 -1.54 -17.16 16.58
N VAL A 118 -2.36 -16.56 15.72
CA VAL A 118 -2.21 -15.19 15.27
C VAL A 118 -2.59 -14.21 16.39
N PRO A 119 -1.86 -13.09 16.57
CA PRO A 119 -2.25 -12.05 17.51
C PRO A 119 -3.68 -11.54 17.26
N ALA A 120 -4.45 -11.38 18.35
CA ALA A 120 -5.88 -11.10 18.29
C ALA A 120 -6.24 -9.87 17.45
N ASN A 121 -5.39 -8.84 17.45
CA ASN A 121 -5.60 -7.59 16.72
C ASN A 121 -5.56 -7.74 15.19
N VAL A 122 -5.04 -8.86 14.67
CA VAL A 122 -4.94 -9.13 13.23
C VAL A 122 -5.54 -10.48 12.85
N ALA A 123 -6.20 -11.17 13.78
CA ALA A 123 -6.80 -12.49 13.55
C ALA A 123 -7.88 -12.45 12.46
N ASN A 124 -8.65 -11.37 12.36
CA ASN A 124 -9.65 -11.16 11.31
C ASN A 124 -9.04 -10.99 9.90
N LEU A 125 -7.72 -10.76 9.80
CA LEU A 125 -6.99 -10.62 8.54
C LEU A 125 -6.19 -11.88 8.17
N SER A 126 -6.19 -12.91 9.01
CA SER A 126 -5.28 -14.06 8.88
C SER A 126 -5.79 -15.22 8.01
N ARG A 127 -6.83 -15.01 7.18
CA ARG A 127 -7.46 -16.08 6.39
C ARG A 127 -6.47 -16.91 5.57
N PHE A 128 -5.43 -16.26 5.02
CA PHE A 128 -4.37 -16.90 4.23
C PHE A 128 -3.01 -16.86 4.93
N GLY A 129 -3.03 -16.73 6.26
CA GLY A 129 -1.85 -16.60 7.09
C GLY A 129 -1.25 -15.18 7.12
N ILE A 130 -0.33 -15.00 8.06
CA ILE A 130 0.40 -13.75 8.27
C ILE A 130 1.90 -14.03 8.31
N ILE A 131 2.68 -13.18 7.66
CA ILE A 131 4.13 -13.11 7.82
C ILE A 131 4.43 -11.87 8.66
N MET A 132 4.90 -12.07 9.89
CA MET A 132 5.39 -11.00 10.74
C MET A 132 6.89 -10.86 10.58
N ILE A 133 7.35 -9.65 10.30
CA ILE A 133 8.75 -9.30 10.11
C ILE A 133 9.13 -8.26 11.17
N THR A 134 10.25 -8.48 11.86
CA THR A 134 10.85 -7.48 12.74
C THR A 134 12.11 -6.94 12.07
N LEU A 135 12.16 -5.63 11.86
CA LEU A 135 13.32 -4.96 11.30
C LEU A 135 14.30 -4.51 12.39
N LYS A 136 15.54 -4.29 12.01
CA LYS A 136 16.57 -3.69 12.87
C LYS A 136 16.15 -2.29 13.35
N LYS A 137 16.63 -1.90 14.53
CA LYS A 137 16.41 -0.56 15.07
C LYS A 137 16.94 0.50 14.10
N GLY A 138 16.18 1.57 13.90
CA GLY A 138 16.55 2.70 13.03
C GLY A 138 16.05 2.58 11.58
N VAL A 139 15.65 1.39 11.14
CA VAL A 139 15.02 1.19 9.84
C VAL A 139 13.59 1.71 9.88
N LYS A 140 13.24 2.60 8.97
CA LYS A 140 11.93 3.25 8.92
C LYS A 140 11.20 2.85 7.64
N ILE A 141 9.91 2.57 7.79
CA ILE A 141 8.97 2.45 6.68
C ILE A 141 8.10 3.71 6.74
N GLU A 142 7.91 4.36 5.60
CA GLU A 142 6.96 5.47 5.49
C GLU A 142 5.54 4.92 5.59
N THR A 143 4.71 5.52 6.44
CA THR A 143 3.38 4.98 6.71
C THR A 143 2.29 6.04 6.68
N ASN A 144 1.06 5.63 6.38
CA ASN A 144 -0.15 6.40 6.61
C ASN A 144 -0.97 5.76 7.74
N THR A 145 -1.63 6.58 8.56
CA THR A 145 -2.75 6.10 9.39
C THR A 145 -4.03 6.02 8.57
N PHE A 146 -5.03 5.27 9.04
CA PHE A 146 -6.35 5.26 8.41
C PHE A 146 -7.01 6.65 8.42
N GLU A 147 -6.77 7.44 9.47
CA GLU A 147 -7.27 8.83 9.55
C GLU A 147 -6.60 9.74 8.52
N ASP A 148 -5.30 9.57 8.25
CA ASP A 148 -4.61 10.30 7.18
C ASP A 148 -5.22 9.98 5.81
N ILE A 149 -5.54 8.71 5.57
CA ILE A 149 -6.19 8.25 4.34
C ILE A 149 -7.59 8.86 4.24
N LYS A 150 -8.42 8.75 5.28
CA LYS A 150 -9.76 9.34 5.33
C LYS A 150 -9.75 10.84 5.02
N ARG A 151 -8.85 11.58 5.68
CA ARG A 151 -8.68 13.03 5.49
C ARG A 151 -8.24 13.38 4.08
N ARG A 152 -7.34 12.59 3.48
CA ARG A 152 -6.87 12.79 2.09
C ARG A 152 -8.02 12.76 1.08
N PHE A 153 -9.06 11.97 1.33
CA PHE A 153 -10.22 11.85 0.46
C PHE A 153 -11.42 12.72 0.88
N GLY A 154 -11.28 13.55 1.92
CA GLY A 154 -12.36 14.42 2.40
C GLY A 154 -13.61 13.64 2.87
N VAL A 155 -13.44 12.38 3.30
CA VAL A 155 -14.55 11.53 3.70
C VAL A 155 -14.97 11.87 5.12
N SER A 156 -16.25 12.22 5.29
CA SER A 156 -16.87 12.46 6.59
C SER A 156 -17.91 11.37 6.91
N GLY A 157 -18.23 11.20 8.19
CA GLY A 157 -19.18 10.19 8.66
C GLY A 157 -18.55 8.87 9.10
N ASN A 158 -19.38 7.82 9.10
CA ASN A 158 -18.97 6.47 9.50
C ASN A 158 -18.21 5.81 8.34
N VAL A 159 -16.96 5.43 8.59
CA VAL A 159 -16.06 4.84 7.61
C VAL A 159 -15.59 3.50 8.13
N ARG A 160 -15.60 2.49 7.27
CA ARG A 160 -14.92 1.22 7.53
C ARG A 160 -13.73 1.06 6.61
N PHE A 161 -12.63 0.60 7.15
CA PHE A 161 -11.43 0.32 6.37
C PHE A 161 -11.34 -1.16 6.00
N ALA A 162 -10.88 -1.42 4.80
CA ALA A 162 -10.48 -2.74 4.36
C ALA A 162 -9.07 -2.69 3.76
N VAL A 163 -8.31 -3.77 3.91
CA VAL A 163 -7.02 -3.96 3.26
C VAL A 163 -7.07 -5.23 2.43
N ASP A 164 -6.77 -5.10 1.15
CA ASP A 164 -6.91 -6.15 0.14
C ASP A 164 -8.29 -6.84 0.18
N GLY A 165 -9.33 -6.07 0.49
CA GLY A 165 -10.72 -6.52 0.59
C GLY A 165 -11.11 -7.17 1.93
N TYR A 166 -10.23 -7.26 2.93
CA TYR A 166 -10.59 -7.71 4.29
C TYR A 166 -10.80 -6.51 5.21
N PHE A 167 -11.92 -6.46 5.93
CA PHE A 167 -12.16 -5.37 6.89
C PHE A 167 -11.15 -5.42 8.02
N VAL A 168 -10.65 -4.26 8.42
CA VAL A 168 -9.70 -4.10 9.53
C VAL A 168 -10.47 -3.83 10.81
N ASP A 169 -10.17 -4.57 11.88
CA ASP A 169 -10.79 -4.36 13.19
C ASP A 169 -9.95 -3.43 14.08
N ASP A 170 -8.61 -3.48 13.95
CA ASP A 170 -7.67 -2.62 14.66
C ASP A 170 -7.18 -1.47 13.77
N GLU A 171 -7.86 -0.34 13.87
CA GLU A 171 -7.51 0.90 13.15
C GLU A 171 -6.26 1.62 13.71
N SER A 172 -5.60 1.09 14.75
CA SER A 172 -4.27 1.58 15.17
C SER A 172 -3.14 1.09 14.26
N THR A 173 -3.44 0.13 13.38
CA THR A 173 -2.54 -0.39 12.36
C THR A 173 -2.16 0.70 11.35
N LEU A 174 -0.91 0.64 10.88
CA LEU A 174 -0.34 1.56 9.90
C LEU A 174 -0.25 0.88 8.53
N ILE A 175 -0.38 1.66 7.46
CA ILE A 175 -0.23 1.18 6.08
C ILE A 175 1.05 1.74 5.48
N SER A 176 1.92 0.88 4.95
CA SER A 176 3.09 1.30 4.18
C SER A 176 2.68 2.21 3.02
N ALA A 177 3.18 3.44 3.00
CA ALA A 177 2.83 4.43 1.99
C ALA A 177 3.32 4.03 0.59
N GLN A 178 4.42 3.29 0.52
CA GLN A 178 5.10 2.93 -0.73
C GLN A 178 4.46 1.73 -1.43
N ASP A 179 3.70 0.91 -0.71
CA ASP A 179 3.08 -0.29 -1.30
C ASP A 179 1.60 -0.09 -1.65
N ILE A 180 1.00 1.08 -1.37
CA ILE A 180 -0.40 1.33 -1.74
C ILE A 180 -0.48 1.34 -3.27
N ASN A 181 -1.18 0.35 -3.82
CA ASN A 181 -1.38 0.23 -5.26
C ASN A 181 -2.62 1.02 -5.71
N GLU A 182 -3.75 0.83 -5.01
CA GLU A 182 -5.03 1.45 -5.34
C GLU A 182 -5.83 1.69 -4.06
N ILE A 183 -6.64 2.76 -4.04
CA ILE A 183 -7.63 2.99 -2.98
C ILE A 183 -9.00 3.14 -3.65
N ASN A 184 -9.97 2.31 -3.24
CA ASN A 184 -11.35 2.39 -3.69
C ASN A 184 -12.26 2.88 -2.57
N LEU A 185 -13.15 3.82 -2.92
CA LEU A 185 -14.20 4.30 -2.04
C LEU A 185 -15.53 3.73 -2.51
N THR A 186 -16.27 3.10 -1.60
CA THR A 186 -17.63 2.62 -1.86
C THR A 186 -18.59 3.33 -0.93
N TRP A 187 -19.59 3.99 -1.52
CA TRP A 187 -20.63 4.70 -0.80
C TRP A 187 -21.91 3.88 -0.77
N LYS A 188 -22.47 3.68 0.42
CA LYS A 188 -23.80 3.12 0.61
C LYS A 188 -24.67 4.13 1.34
N LYS A 189 -25.82 4.44 0.76
CA LYS A 189 -26.85 5.23 1.47
C LYS A 189 -27.56 4.32 2.47
N ASN A 190 -27.48 4.69 3.74
CA ASN A 190 -28.25 4.03 4.78
C ASN A 190 -29.72 4.49 4.75
N LYS A 191 -30.60 3.76 5.44
CA LYS A 191 -32.03 4.09 5.53
C LYS A 191 -32.27 5.45 6.20
N ASP A 192 -31.36 5.89 7.06
CA ASP A 192 -31.37 7.19 7.73
C ASP A 192 -30.75 8.31 6.88
N GLY A 193 -30.34 8.03 5.64
CA GLY A 193 -29.69 8.97 4.74
C GLY A 193 -28.21 9.22 5.03
N SER A 194 -27.65 8.66 6.11
CA SER A 194 -26.22 8.76 6.38
C SER A 194 -25.39 7.96 5.36
N PRO A 195 -24.23 8.47 4.91
CA PRO A 195 -23.31 7.68 4.12
C PRO A 195 -22.59 6.65 5.00
N ASP A 196 -22.67 5.37 4.63
CA ASP A 196 -21.75 4.31 5.07
C ASP A 196 -20.67 4.17 4.00
N VAL A 197 -19.43 4.49 4.38
CA VAL A 197 -18.30 4.53 3.44
C VAL A 197 -17.37 3.38 3.74
N THR A 198 -17.07 2.59 2.72
CA THR A 198 -15.95 1.65 2.80
C THR A 198 -14.77 2.21 2.02
N ILE A 199 -13.63 2.36 2.69
CA ILE A 199 -12.35 2.67 2.06
C ILE A 199 -11.55 1.37 2.02
N ASN A 200 -11.39 0.81 0.82
CA ASN A 200 -10.57 -0.37 0.62
C ASN A 200 -9.21 0.04 0.05
N ILE A 201 -8.14 -0.42 0.70
CA ILE A 201 -6.76 -0.14 0.34
C ILE A 201 -6.17 -1.42 -0.24
N TRP A 202 -5.87 -1.39 -1.53
CA TRP A 202 -5.19 -2.47 -2.21
C TRP A 202 -3.69 -2.28 -2.12
N MET A 203 -3.03 -3.23 -1.47
CA MET A 203 -1.57 -3.38 -1.50
C MET A 203 -1.16 -4.20 -2.74
N LEU A 204 -2.05 -5.09 -3.18
CA LEU A 204 -1.83 -5.96 -4.32
C LEU A 204 -2.36 -5.35 -5.62
N ALA A 205 -1.53 -5.44 -6.67
CA ALA A 205 -1.97 -5.19 -8.04
C ALA A 205 -3.12 -6.14 -8.44
N PRO A 206 -4.07 -5.72 -9.30
CA PRO A 206 -5.25 -6.50 -9.66
C PRO A 206 -4.99 -7.98 -9.99
N GLU A 207 -3.96 -8.26 -10.77
CA GLU A 207 -3.54 -9.58 -11.20
C GLU A 207 -3.00 -10.47 -10.06
N ALA A 208 -2.45 -9.87 -9.00
CA ALA A 208 -1.91 -10.59 -7.85
C ALA A 208 -2.97 -10.91 -6.78
N ARG A 209 -4.14 -10.25 -6.84
CA ARG A 209 -5.20 -10.36 -5.82
C ARG A 209 -5.73 -11.79 -5.69
N LYS A 210 -5.79 -12.58 -6.76
CA LYS A 210 -6.28 -13.98 -6.69
C LYS A 210 -5.20 -15.01 -6.39
N GLY A 211 -3.97 -14.54 -6.14
CA GLY A 211 -2.81 -15.37 -5.90
C GLY A 211 -2.41 -16.18 -7.14
N PRO A 212 -1.39 -17.04 -7.02
CA PRO A 212 -1.03 -17.93 -8.11
C PRO A 212 -2.22 -18.86 -8.40
N VAL A 213 -2.79 -18.71 -9.59
CA VAL A 213 -3.57 -19.79 -10.20
C VAL A 213 -2.55 -20.90 -10.43
N ALA A 214 -2.71 -22.05 -9.77
CA ALA A 214 -1.93 -23.22 -10.11
C ALA A 214 -2.09 -23.40 -11.63
N GLY A 215 -1.03 -23.14 -12.38
CA GLY A 215 -1.09 -23.22 -13.83
C GLY A 215 -1.62 -24.59 -14.22
N ARG A 216 -2.43 -24.64 -15.28
CA ARG A 216 -2.72 -25.92 -15.93
C ARG A 216 -1.40 -26.65 -16.07
N ARG A 217 -1.32 -27.88 -15.58
CA ARG A 217 -0.18 -28.72 -15.91
C ARG A 217 -0.18 -28.83 -17.44
N PRO A 218 0.99 -28.90 -18.09
CA PRO A 218 1.06 -29.17 -19.54
C PRO A 218 0.27 -30.42 -19.96
N THR A 219 0.00 -31.32 -19.02
CA THR A 219 -0.80 -32.54 -19.18
C THR A 219 -2.31 -32.36 -19.08
N ASP A 220 -2.79 -31.20 -18.62
CA ASP A 220 -4.22 -30.97 -18.38
C ASP A 220 -4.95 -30.81 -19.72
N LYS A 221 -5.94 -31.67 -19.98
CA LYS A 221 -6.69 -31.63 -21.24
C LYS A 221 -7.64 -30.42 -21.28
N PRO A 222 -7.91 -29.83 -22.46
CA PRO A 222 -8.96 -28.83 -22.60
C PRO A 222 -10.30 -29.38 -22.08
N GLY A 223 -10.87 -28.72 -21.07
CA GLY A 223 -12.15 -29.10 -20.46
C GLY A 223 -12.04 -29.88 -19.14
N GLU A 224 -10.84 -30.25 -18.68
CA GLU A 224 -10.67 -30.83 -17.35
C GLU A 224 -10.76 -29.75 -16.25
N ILE A 225 -11.71 -29.93 -15.33
CA ILE A 225 -11.86 -29.14 -14.10
C ILE A 225 -11.58 -30.08 -12.92
N TYR A 226 -10.52 -29.82 -12.16
CA TYR A 226 -10.23 -30.55 -10.94
C TYR A 226 -10.98 -29.92 -9.76
N ILE A 227 -12.15 -30.50 -9.43
CA ILE A 227 -12.83 -30.19 -8.17
C ILE A 227 -12.21 -31.06 -7.09
N ARG A 228 -11.35 -30.48 -6.23
CA ARG A 228 -10.88 -31.19 -5.03
C ARG A 228 -11.92 -31.01 -3.92
N GLY A 229 -12.66 -32.07 -3.61
CA GLY A 229 -13.39 -32.17 -2.35
C GLY A 229 -12.40 -32.28 -1.19
N SER A 230 -12.64 -31.54 -0.11
CA SER A 230 -11.92 -31.68 1.15
C SER A 230 -12.13 -33.09 1.68
N ALA A 231 -11.17 -33.99 1.51
CA ALA A 231 -11.20 -35.27 2.18
C ALA A 231 -10.86 -35.03 3.66
N SER A 232 -11.90 -35.09 4.51
CA SER A 232 -11.77 -35.25 5.95
C SER A 232 -10.94 -36.51 6.23
N LYS A 233 -9.84 -36.38 6.95
CA LYS A 233 -9.23 -37.44 7.76
C LYS A 233 -8.82 -36.87 9.09
#